data_AF-A0A9X2UJ76-F1
#
_entry.id   AF-A0A9X2UJ76-F1
#
_cell.length_a   1.000
_cell.length_b   1.000
_cell.length_c   1.000
_cell.angle_alpha   90.00
_cell.angle_beta   90.00
_cell.angle_gamma   90.00
#
_symmetry.space_group_name_H-M   'P 1'
#
loop_
_entity.id
_entity.type
_entity.pdbx_description
1 polymer ?
#
loop_
_entity_poly.entity_id
_entity_poly.type
_entity_poly.pdbx_seq_one_letter_code
_entity_poly.pdbx_strand_id
1 'polypeptide(L)'
;MRALRILLRHRVTRWLRDPTWGTGTVAGQVVLLGFLLVLLAPLGLGSYVLGEVLRELYPEASALSLINGGMLYLVPVFMASRFLTQPPPSEHVAPYVSLPISGTGLLNGQAALSLLSLHTVFAVVLVGPVWAREIATAWTPVGAGAWLVAALLLTIVLASHGANLLHLLLGRRPWGTAGALAGIALFFAADATLGPDLFRGFSRVLFGRPTLGLVAAVIAVGGVHAALLRAMRARLEVDGRTGRRTGSPSRRQVGFYRWVERTLPAGRLVALTLRQVARTRRLRGVGLHGLALVIVWYGAALGGVFGDVARSLFLIGLFGLGPTFGLGFIVFGIAAGHADGFFARPHAPRRIVKATLVLLWLGILPGTLLLPAFLPWLSPAQSSLLLGFALWWSGILVPALVYVAPRLRKPVDTSASTFTISVRTLHGIAVYPLWLAPAIAVPVADAAGVW
;
A
#
# COMPACT_ATOMS: atom_id res chain seq x y z
N MET A 1 22.80 -22.16 -2.33
CA MET A 1 22.32 -22.73 -3.62
C MET A 1 21.24 -23.82 -3.43
N ARG A 2 21.51 -24.94 -2.74
CA ARG A 2 20.54 -26.06 -2.56
C ARG A 2 19.18 -25.64 -1.95
N ALA A 3 19.21 -24.86 -0.88
CA ALA A 3 17.98 -24.38 -0.21
C ALA A 3 17.09 -23.52 -1.13
N LEU A 4 17.69 -22.55 -1.85
CA LEU A 4 16.96 -21.70 -2.80
C LEU A 4 16.28 -22.54 -3.89
N ARG A 5 16.98 -23.54 -4.44
CA ARG A 5 16.41 -24.45 -5.45
C ARG A 5 15.21 -25.23 -4.92
N ILE A 6 15.27 -25.73 -3.69
CA ILE A 6 14.16 -26.44 -3.04
C ILE A 6 12.95 -25.51 -2.88
N LEU A 7 13.17 -24.31 -2.35
CA LEU A 7 12.11 -23.32 -2.13
C LEU A 7 11.47 -22.86 -3.44
N LEU A 8 12.28 -22.58 -4.46
CA LEU A 8 11.81 -22.17 -5.78
C LEU A 8 10.99 -23.30 -6.42
N ARG A 9 11.50 -24.54 -6.42
CA ARG A 9 10.79 -25.70 -6.93
C ARG A 9 9.44 -25.85 -6.24
N HIS A 10 9.40 -25.75 -4.91
CA HIS A 10 8.14 -25.84 -4.17
C HIS A 10 7.15 -24.73 -4.54
N ARG A 11 7.60 -23.46 -4.67
CA ARG A 11 6.72 -22.35 -5.10
C ARG A 11 6.15 -22.58 -6.51
N VAL A 12 6.99 -22.99 -7.45
CA VAL A 12 6.58 -23.28 -8.83
C VAL A 12 5.61 -24.46 -8.87
N THR A 13 5.93 -25.56 -8.19
CA THR A 13 5.04 -26.74 -8.13
C THR A 13 3.71 -26.40 -7.44
N ARG A 14 3.71 -25.59 -6.37
CA ARG A 14 2.47 -25.11 -5.73
C ARG A 14 1.63 -24.28 -6.70
N TRP A 15 2.26 -23.38 -7.43
CA TRP A 15 1.57 -22.55 -8.44
C TRP A 15 1.00 -23.41 -9.57
N LEU A 16 1.76 -24.36 -10.10
CA LEU A 16 1.30 -25.29 -11.14
C LEU A 16 0.15 -26.18 -10.68
N ARG A 17 0.14 -26.57 -9.39
CA ARG A 17 -0.92 -27.41 -8.79
C ARG A 17 -2.20 -26.66 -8.46
N ASP A 18 -2.19 -25.34 -8.46
CA ASP A 18 -3.41 -24.56 -8.24
C ASP A 18 -4.29 -24.67 -9.49
N PRO A 19 -5.43 -25.40 -9.45
CA PRO A 19 -6.25 -25.65 -10.63
C PRO A 19 -6.88 -24.36 -11.20
N THR A 20 -6.88 -23.28 -10.42
CA THR A 20 -7.34 -21.97 -10.86
C THR A 20 -6.21 -21.09 -11.36
N TRP A 21 -4.95 -21.49 -11.13
CA TRP A 21 -3.77 -20.62 -11.25
C TRP A 21 -4.01 -19.22 -10.63
N GLY A 22 -4.84 -19.15 -9.59
CA GLY A 22 -5.29 -17.93 -8.93
C GLY A 22 -6.48 -17.17 -9.57
N THR A 23 -6.93 -17.50 -10.80
CA THR A 23 -7.95 -16.72 -11.54
C THR A 23 -9.15 -17.52 -12.08
N GLY A 24 -9.06 -18.85 -12.16
CA GLY A 24 -10.16 -19.76 -12.46
C GLY A 24 -10.28 -20.26 -13.90
N THR A 25 -9.61 -19.65 -14.89
CA THR A 25 -9.54 -20.10 -16.31
C THR A 25 -8.29 -19.58 -17.03
N VAL A 26 -7.88 -20.26 -18.12
CA VAL A 26 -6.80 -19.78 -19.03
C VAL A 26 -7.16 -18.42 -19.63
N ALA A 27 -8.42 -18.22 -20.04
CA ALA A 27 -8.93 -16.93 -20.50
C ALA A 27 -8.73 -15.83 -19.43
N GLY A 28 -9.01 -16.13 -18.16
CA GLY A 28 -8.78 -15.21 -17.05
C GLY A 28 -7.32 -14.81 -16.86
N GLN A 29 -6.37 -15.67 -17.22
CA GLN A 29 -4.95 -15.33 -17.19
C GLN A 29 -4.50 -14.47 -18.35
N VAL A 30 -4.97 -14.75 -19.57
CA VAL A 30 -4.69 -13.91 -20.73
C VAL A 30 -5.24 -12.51 -20.48
N VAL A 31 -6.44 -12.41 -19.91
CA VAL A 31 -7.03 -11.13 -19.49
C VAL A 31 -6.19 -10.47 -18.39
N LEU A 32 -5.75 -11.19 -17.37
CA LEU A 32 -4.92 -10.62 -16.30
C LEU A 32 -3.55 -10.15 -16.81
N LEU A 33 -2.93 -10.90 -17.72
CA LEU A 33 -1.68 -10.53 -18.36
C LEU A 33 -1.88 -9.30 -19.26
N GLY A 34 -2.93 -9.30 -20.08
CA GLY A 34 -3.31 -8.14 -20.88
C GLY A 34 -3.55 -6.90 -20.02
N PHE A 35 -4.29 -7.04 -18.93
CA PHE A 35 -4.52 -5.96 -17.96
C PHE A 35 -3.22 -5.49 -17.31
N LEU A 36 -2.32 -6.40 -16.93
CA LEU A 36 -1.00 -6.05 -16.40
C LEU A 36 -0.18 -5.29 -17.44
N LEU A 37 -0.17 -5.71 -18.70
CA LEU A 37 0.53 -5.02 -19.78
C LEU A 37 -0.04 -3.63 -20.04
N VAL A 38 -1.37 -3.49 -20.06
CA VAL A 38 -2.05 -2.19 -20.16
C VAL A 38 -1.72 -1.28 -18.98
N LEU A 39 -1.57 -1.83 -17.76
CA LEU A 39 -1.12 -1.05 -16.61
C LEU A 39 0.37 -0.66 -16.68
N LEU A 40 1.21 -1.53 -17.22
CA LEU A 40 2.66 -1.28 -17.33
C LEU A 40 3.02 -0.36 -18.50
N ALA A 41 2.24 -0.36 -19.58
CA ALA A 41 2.56 0.39 -20.78
C ALA A 41 2.65 1.91 -20.55
N PRO A 42 1.70 2.60 -19.89
CA PRO A 42 1.83 4.01 -19.56
C PRO A 42 3.03 4.31 -18.67
N LEU A 43 3.37 3.40 -17.75
CA LEU A 43 4.54 3.56 -16.87
C LEU A 43 5.84 3.47 -17.66
N GLY A 44 5.95 2.50 -18.57
CA GLY A 44 7.14 2.31 -19.41
C GLY A 44 7.30 3.41 -20.46
N LEU A 45 6.21 3.81 -21.12
CA LEU A 45 6.21 4.91 -22.08
C LEU A 45 6.50 6.24 -21.39
N GLY A 46 5.82 6.53 -20.27
CA GLY A 46 6.06 7.72 -19.46
C GLY A 46 7.48 7.80 -18.93
N SER A 47 8.06 6.66 -18.52
CA SER A 47 9.48 6.54 -18.17
C SER A 47 10.39 6.88 -19.37
N TYR A 48 10.08 6.35 -20.56
CA TYR A 48 10.88 6.59 -21.76
C TYR A 48 10.89 8.07 -22.18
N VAL A 49 9.73 8.74 -22.16
CA VAL A 49 9.62 10.16 -22.56
C VAL A 49 9.89 11.14 -21.42
N LEU A 50 10.23 10.65 -20.22
CA LEU A 50 10.37 11.48 -19.02
C LEU A 50 11.33 12.66 -19.24
N GLY A 51 12.46 12.44 -19.90
CA GLY A 51 13.44 13.50 -20.15
C GLY A 51 12.91 14.60 -21.06
N GLU A 52 12.08 14.26 -22.05
CA GLU A 52 11.44 15.23 -22.95
C GLU A 52 10.43 16.08 -22.19
N VAL A 53 9.56 15.43 -21.41
CA VAL A 53 8.59 16.12 -20.55
C VAL A 53 9.29 17.04 -19.54
N LEU A 54 10.41 16.60 -18.95
CA LEU A 54 11.16 17.42 -18.00
C LEU A 54 11.82 18.64 -18.67
N ARG A 55 12.33 18.50 -19.90
CA ARG A 55 12.88 19.64 -20.66
C ARG A 55 11.80 20.66 -21.05
N GLU A 56 10.57 20.19 -21.32
CA GLU A 56 9.44 21.04 -21.63
C GLU A 56 8.92 21.78 -20.38
N LEU A 57 8.78 21.08 -19.25
CA LEU A 57 8.28 21.66 -18.00
C LEU A 57 9.31 22.54 -17.28
N TYR A 58 10.60 22.22 -17.42
CA TYR A 58 11.69 22.92 -16.73
C TYR A 58 12.84 23.21 -17.71
N PRO A 59 12.64 24.13 -18.67
CA PRO A 59 13.62 24.42 -19.73
C PRO A 59 14.97 24.91 -19.18
N GLU A 60 14.96 25.60 -18.04
CA GLU A 60 16.14 26.13 -17.37
C GLU A 60 16.94 25.06 -16.58
N ALA A 61 16.40 23.85 -16.41
CA ALA A 61 17.00 22.80 -15.60
C ALA A 61 17.44 21.61 -16.46
N SER A 62 18.63 21.07 -16.16
CA SER A 62 19.07 19.84 -16.84
C SER A 62 18.19 18.64 -16.44
N ALA A 63 17.54 18.03 -17.44
CA ALA A 63 16.70 16.83 -17.24
C ALA A 63 17.46 15.70 -16.53
N LEU A 64 18.74 15.52 -16.86
CA LEU A 64 19.61 14.54 -16.20
C LEU A 64 19.76 14.81 -14.69
N SER A 65 19.93 16.07 -14.28
CA SER A 65 20.01 16.43 -12.86
C SER A 65 18.67 16.21 -12.14
N LEU A 66 17.55 16.50 -12.80
CA LEU A 66 16.21 16.24 -12.26
C LEU A 66 15.96 14.74 -12.09
N ILE A 67 16.31 13.92 -13.08
CA ILE A 67 16.23 12.45 -13.02
C ILE A 67 17.08 11.92 -11.87
N ASN A 68 18.35 12.33 -11.79
CA ASN A 68 19.25 11.92 -10.72
C ASN A 68 18.74 12.38 -9.34
N GLY A 69 18.10 13.54 -9.24
CA GLY A 69 17.47 14.04 -8.01
C GLY A 69 16.19 13.30 -7.62
N GLY A 70 15.43 12.80 -8.58
CA GLY A 70 14.19 12.06 -8.36
C GLY A 70 14.40 10.58 -8.01
N MET A 71 15.51 9.99 -8.45
CA MET A 71 15.72 8.54 -8.44
C MET A 71 15.63 7.91 -7.04
N LEU A 72 16.15 8.55 -5.99
CA LEU A 72 16.10 8.01 -4.63
C LEU A 72 14.68 8.01 -4.03
N TYR A 73 13.77 8.86 -4.51
CA TYR A 73 12.36 8.88 -4.05
C TYR A 73 11.61 7.59 -4.43
N LEU A 74 12.10 6.85 -5.43
CA LEU A 74 11.51 5.56 -5.80
C LEU A 74 11.72 4.49 -4.72
N VAL A 75 12.79 4.56 -3.93
CA VAL A 75 13.09 3.58 -2.87
C VAL A 75 12.01 3.54 -1.78
N PRO A 76 11.67 4.66 -1.09
CA PRO A 76 10.63 4.65 -0.08
C PRO A 76 9.25 4.32 -0.67
N VAL A 77 8.96 4.73 -1.91
CA VAL A 77 7.70 4.38 -2.61
C VAL A 77 7.58 2.87 -2.84
N PHE A 78 8.62 2.22 -3.40
CA PHE A 78 8.64 0.78 -3.59
C PHE A 78 8.67 0.02 -2.26
N MET A 79 9.37 0.55 -1.25
CA MET A 79 9.42 -0.07 0.07
C MET A 79 8.06 -0.01 0.77
N ALA A 80 7.41 1.16 0.76
CA ALA A 80 6.10 1.35 1.37
C ALA A 80 5.02 0.52 0.67
N SER A 81 4.96 0.56 -0.66
CA SER A 81 4.00 -0.26 -1.43
C SER A 81 4.21 -1.75 -1.17
N ARG A 82 5.45 -2.26 -1.14
CA ARG A 82 5.72 -3.64 -0.73
C ARG A 82 5.27 -3.93 0.69
N PHE A 83 5.59 -3.05 1.63
CA PHE A 83 5.20 -3.22 3.03
C PHE A 83 3.66 -3.25 3.23
N LEU A 84 2.92 -2.51 2.42
CA LEU A 84 1.47 -2.51 2.51
C LEU A 84 0.85 -3.76 1.84
N THR A 85 1.45 -4.24 0.75
CA THR A 85 0.85 -5.28 -0.12
C THR A 85 1.35 -6.70 0.11
N GLN A 86 2.59 -6.88 0.57
CA GLN A 86 3.25 -8.18 0.61
C GLN A 86 3.03 -8.91 1.95
N PRO A 87 3.15 -10.25 1.96
CA PRO A 87 3.18 -11.03 3.21
C PRO A 87 4.43 -10.73 4.04
N PRO A 88 4.34 -10.76 5.37
CA PRO A 88 5.54 -10.74 6.20
C PRO A 88 6.39 -11.99 5.96
N PRO A 89 7.73 -11.89 6.04
CA PRO A 89 8.62 -13.02 5.78
C PRO A 89 8.37 -14.26 6.66
N SER A 90 7.89 -14.07 7.89
CA SER A 90 7.63 -15.17 8.83
C SER A 90 6.61 -16.19 8.31
N GLU A 91 5.60 -15.75 7.54
CA GLU A 91 4.60 -16.63 6.93
C GLU A 91 5.22 -17.54 5.87
N HIS A 92 6.26 -17.07 5.19
CA HIS A 92 6.96 -17.83 4.17
C HIS A 92 8.01 -18.77 4.74
N VAL A 93 8.52 -18.50 5.94
CA VAL A 93 9.56 -19.33 6.57
C VAL A 93 8.95 -20.49 7.34
N ALA A 94 7.85 -20.24 8.07
CA ALA A 94 7.24 -21.20 9.00
C ALA A 94 7.03 -22.63 8.44
N PRO A 95 6.52 -22.84 7.21
CA PRO A 95 6.29 -24.19 6.68
C PRO A 95 7.56 -25.00 6.42
N TYR A 96 8.73 -24.35 6.34
CA TYR A 96 9.99 -24.99 5.99
C TYR A 96 10.93 -25.16 7.18
N VAL A 97 10.57 -24.66 8.37
CA VAL A 97 11.43 -24.72 9.57
C VAL A 97 11.65 -26.17 10.03
N SER A 98 10.68 -27.05 9.82
CA SER A 98 10.76 -28.48 10.15
C SER A 98 11.47 -29.33 9.09
N LEU A 99 11.79 -28.76 7.92
CA LEU A 99 12.45 -29.49 6.85
C LEU A 99 13.97 -29.55 7.11
N PRO A 100 14.66 -30.59 6.59
CA PRO A 100 16.12 -30.74 6.71
C PRO A 100 16.86 -29.75 5.78
N ILE A 101 16.68 -28.45 6.02
CA ILE A 101 17.30 -27.35 5.28
C ILE A 101 18.04 -26.49 6.29
N SER A 102 19.29 -26.12 6.00
CA SER A 102 20.06 -25.22 6.87
C SER A 102 19.30 -23.91 7.10
N GLY A 103 19.20 -23.44 8.35
CA GLY A 103 18.52 -22.18 8.68
C GLY A 103 19.05 -20.98 7.89
N THR A 104 20.37 -20.86 7.74
CA THR A 104 20.99 -19.80 6.93
C THR A 104 20.61 -19.89 5.45
N GLY A 105 20.56 -21.09 4.87
CA GLY A 105 20.12 -21.30 3.50
C GLY A 105 18.63 -21.00 3.29
N LEU A 106 17.79 -21.33 4.27
CA LEU A 106 16.37 -21.00 4.27
C LEU A 106 16.15 -19.49 4.28
N LEU A 107 16.80 -18.76 5.20
CA LEU A 107 16.65 -17.32 5.33
C LEU A 107 17.14 -16.55 4.10
N ASN A 108 18.35 -16.87 3.62
CA ASN A 108 18.87 -16.28 2.39
C ASN A 108 17.99 -16.62 1.18
N GLY A 109 17.51 -17.86 1.09
CA GLY A 109 16.60 -18.29 0.04
C GLY A 109 15.28 -17.51 0.05
N GLN A 110 14.71 -17.25 1.22
CA GLN A 110 13.48 -16.44 1.33
C GLN A 110 13.73 -14.97 1.01
N ALA A 111 14.87 -14.39 1.41
CA ALA A 111 15.24 -13.04 1.03
C ALA A 111 15.45 -12.90 -0.49
N ALA A 112 16.07 -13.89 -1.14
CA ALA A 112 16.19 -13.90 -2.60
C ALA A 112 14.83 -14.04 -3.30
N LEU A 113 13.98 -14.95 -2.79
CA LEU A 113 12.64 -15.16 -3.36
C LEU A 113 11.66 -14.01 -3.10
N SER A 114 11.97 -13.06 -2.21
CA SER A 114 11.16 -11.83 -2.06
C SER A 114 11.43 -10.81 -3.19
N LEU A 115 12.49 -11.01 -3.97
CA LEU A 115 12.77 -10.21 -5.16
C LEU A 115 11.86 -10.62 -6.33
N LEU A 116 11.29 -11.83 -6.31
CA LEU A 116 10.29 -12.28 -7.29
C LEU A 116 8.92 -11.71 -6.94
N SER A 117 8.67 -10.46 -7.34
CA SER A 117 7.43 -9.75 -7.06
C SER A 117 7.03 -8.81 -8.19
N LEU A 118 5.73 -8.51 -8.30
CA LEU A 118 5.21 -7.52 -9.25
C LEU A 118 5.88 -6.13 -9.08
N HIS A 119 6.26 -5.76 -7.86
CA HIS A 119 6.97 -4.51 -7.58
C HIS A 119 8.35 -4.45 -8.23
N THR A 120 9.00 -5.61 -8.40
CA THR A 120 10.27 -5.72 -9.12
C THR A 120 10.07 -5.47 -10.60
N VAL A 121 8.97 -5.96 -11.18
CA VAL A 121 8.60 -5.67 -12.57
C VAL A 121 8.34 -4.17 -12.75
N PHE A 122 7.56 -3.55 -11.86
CA PHE A 122 7.35 -2.09 -11.87
C PHE A 122 8.66 -1.30 -11.79
N ALA A 123 9.59 -1.69 -10.91
CA ALA A 123 10.89 -1.03 -10.80
C ALA A 123 11.70 -1.14 -12.10
N VAL A 124 11.73 -2.31 -12.74
CA VAL A 124 12.44 -2.49 -14.03
C VAL A 124 11.78 -1.68 -15.15
N VAL A 125 10.45 -1.70 -15.25
CA VAL A 125 9.71 -0.95 -16.27
C VAL A 125 9.83 0.57 -16.06
N LEU A 126 10.02 1.03 -14.83
CA LEU A 126 10.23 2.45 -14.54
C LEU A 126 11.68 2.91 -14.73
N VAL A 127 12.67 2.08 -14.37
CA VAL A 127 14.10 2.44 -14.42
C VAL A 127 14.71 2.16 -15.80
N GLY A 128 14.33 1.06 -16.44
CA GLY A 128 14.93 0.60 -17.69
C GLY A 128 14.79 1.60 -18.84
N PRO A 129 13.57 2.10 -19.15
CA PRO A 129 13.38 3.05 -20.24
C PRO A 129 14.07 4.40 -20.01
N VAL A 130 13.98 4.99 -18.81
CA VAL A 130 14.77 6.18 -18.42
C VAL A 130 16.27 5.94 -18.63
N TRP A 131 16.78 4.80 -18.17
CA TRP A 131 18.20 4.47 -18.35
C TRP A 131 18.58 4.44 -19.82
N ALA A 132 17.81 3.73 -20.64
CA ALA A 132 18.10 3.56 -22.07
C ALA A 132 18.08 4.89 -22.82
N ARG A 133 17.14 5.78 -22.49
CA ARG A 133 16.94 7.05 -23.20
C ARG A 133 17.86 8.17 -22.73
N GLU A 134 18.05 8.30 -21.42
CA GLU A 134 18.68 9.49 -20.83
C GLU A 134 20.08 9.21 -20.26
N ILE A 135 20.32 8.02 -19.71
CA ILE A 135 21.59 7.71 -19.03
C ILE A 135 22.58 7.07 -20.01
N ALA A 136 22.14 6.04 -20.75
CA ALA A 136 22.99 5.29 -21.66
C ALA A 136 23.49 6.13 -22.84
N THR A 137 22.74 7.16 -23.23
CA THR A 137 23.08 8.09 -24.30
C THR A 137 23.99 9.21 -23.82
N ALA A 138 23.89 9.61 -22.56
CA ALA A 138 24.65 10.73 -22.01
C ALA A 138 26.01 10.31 -21.44
N TRP A 139 26.15 9.08 -20.93
CA TRP A 139 27.28 8.65 -20.11
C TRP A 139 28.11 7.56 -20.79
N THR A 140 29.36 7.37 -20.33
CA THR A 140 30.19 6.24 -20.77
C THR A 140 29.52 4.91 -20.45
N PRO A 141 29.76 3.82 -21.20
CA PRO A 141 29.14 2.52 -20.94
C PRO A 141 29.33 2.03 -19.50
N VAL A 142 30.52 2.25 -18.92
CA VAL A 142 30.81 1.92 -17.52
C VAL A 142 30.00 2.77 -16.56
N GLY A 143 29.91 4.08 -16.80
CA GLY A 143 29.12 4.99 -15.97
C GLY A 143 27.63 4.69 -16.02
N ALA A 144 27.09 4.47 -17.23
CA ALA A 144 25.70 4.09 -17.44
C ALA A 144 25.38 2.72 -16.81
N GLY A 145 26.28 1.74 -16.93
CA GLY A 145 26.13 0.44 -16.29
C GLY A 145 26.13 0.52 -14.76
N ALA A 146 27.06 1.28 -14.18
CA ALA A 146 27.13 1.49 -12.73
C ALA A 146 25.89 2.23 -12.21
N TRP A 147 25.38 3.23 -12.94
CA TRP A 147 24.11 3.90 -12.63
C TRP A 147 22.94 2.91 -12.61
N LEU A 148 22.80 2.07 -13.64
CA LEU A 148 21.72 1.09 -13.73
C LEU A 148 21.76 0.09 -12.58
N VAL A 149 22.94 -0.46 -12.29
CA VAL A 149 23.10 -1.43 -11.20
C VAL A 149 22.78 -0.77 -9.85
N ALA A 150 23.24 0.46 -9.60
CA ALA A 150 22.89 1.21 -8.39
C ALA A 150 21.38 1.43 -8.27
N ALA A 151 20.73 1.89 -9.36
CA ALA A 151 19.29 2.13 -9.40
C ALA A 151 18.49 0.84 -9.12
N LEU A 152 18.86 -0.28 -9.73
CA LEU A 152 18.20 -1.57 -9.51
C LEU A 152 18.46 -2.13 -8.10
N LEU A 153 19.69 -2.01 -7.57
CA LEU A 153 19.99 -2.41 -6.19
C LEU A 153 19.12 -1.66 -5.18
N LEU A 154 18.96 -0.35 -5.36
CA LEU A 154 18.17 0.48 -4.45
C LEU A 154 16.65 0.27 -4.62
N THR A 155 16.13 0.28 -5.84
CA THR A 155 14.68 0.17 -6.08
C THR A 155 14.15 -1.26 -5.96
N ILE A 156 14.97 -2.27 -6.22
CA ILE A 156 14.57 -3.68 -6.13
C ILE A 156 15.00 -4.26 -4.79
N VAL A 157 16.31 -4.34 -4.54
CA VAL A 157 16.84 -5.12 -3.41
C VAL A 157 16.62 -4.39 -2.08
N LEU A 158 17.08 -3.13 -2.00
CA LEU A 158 16.94 -2.33 -0.77
C LEU A 158 15.47 -2.16 -0.40
N ALA A 159 14.61 -1.80 -1.36
CA ALA A 159 13.18 -1.66 -1.10
C ALA A 159 12.49 -2.99 -0.71
N SER A 160 12.88 -4.13 -1.30
CA SER A 160 12.32 -5.45 -0.91
C SER A 160 12.77 -5.85 0.49
N HIS A 161 14.06 -5.74 0.78
CA HIS A 161 14.63 -6.15 2.06
C HIS A 161 14.23 -5.19 3.19
N GLY A 162 14.18 -3.89 2.89
CA GLY A 162 13.68 -2.86 3.78
C GLY A 162 12.21 -3.10 4.15
N ALA A 163 11.35 -3.39 3.16
CA ALA A 163 9.95 -3.70 3.43
C ALA A 163 9.79 -4.94 4.32
N ASN A 164 10.56 -5.99 4.05
CA ASN A 164 10.59 -7.20 4.87
C ASN A 164 11.07 -6.93 6.30
N LEU A 165 12.13 -6.12 6.45
CA LEU A 165 12.64 -5.71 7.75
C LEU A 165 11.58 -4.89 8.52
N LEU A 166 10.93 -3.93 7.87
CA LEU A 166 9.83 -3.16 8.45
C LEU A 166 8.66 -4.07 8.88
N HIS A 167 8.32 -5.10 8.10
CA HIS A 167 7.33 -6.09 8.52
C HIS A 167 7.73 -6.81 9.81
N LEU A 168 9.01 -7.16 9.95
CA LEU A 168 9.51 -7.80 11.16
C LEU A 168 9.55 -6.80 12.34
N LEU A 169 9.81 -5.52 12.14
CA LEU A 169 9.90 -4.55 13.24
C LEU A 169 8.52 -4.00 13.66
N LEU A 170 7.68 -3.67 12.69
CA LEU A 170 6.43 -2.93 12.87
C LEU A 170 5.18 -3.78 12.64
N GLY A 171 5.28 -4.90 11.92
CA GLY A 171 4.13 -5.67 11.45
C GLY A 171 3.21 -6.28 12.53
N ARG A 172 3.56 -6.23 13.83
CA ARG A 172 2.68 -6.59 14.95
C ARG A 172 2.23 -5.39 15.80
N ARG A 173 2.70 -4.19 15.49
CA ARG A 173 2.46 -2.96 16.25
C ARG A 173 1.74 -1.95 15.35
N PRO A 174 0.39 -2.03 15.20
CA PRO A 174 -0.35 -1.18 14.26
C PRO A 174 -0.12 0.32 14.50
N TRP A 175 -0.02 0.74 15.77
CA TRP A 175 0.33 2.11 16.13
C TRP A 175 1.78 2.48 15.83
N GLY A 176 2.71 1.52 15.93
CA GLY A 176 4.09 1.71 15.51
C GLY A 176 4.21 1.86 13.99
N THR A 177 3.41 1.11 13.23
CA THR A 177 3.29 1.27 11.77
C THR A 177 2.72 2.62 11.40
N ALA A 178 1.62 3.03 12.02
CA ALA A 178 1.01 4.33 11.77
C ALA A 178 1.96 5.49 12.13
N GLY A 179 2.66 5.38 13.26
CA GLY A 179 3.69 6.35 13.66
C GLY A 179 4.87 6.42 12.69
N ALA A 180 5.32 5.27 12.16
CA ALA A 180 6.38 5.25 11.15
C ALA A 180 5.94 5.88 9.82
N LEU A 181 4.72 5.61 9.36
CA LEU A 181 4.15 6.24 8.16
C LEU A 181 4.02 7.76 8.35
N ALA A 182 3.51 8.21 9.50
CA ALA A 182 3.42 9.62 9.83
C ALA A 182 4.80 10.29 9.91
N GLY A 183 5.79 9.61 10.49
CA GLY A 183 7.17 10.11 10.56
C GLY A 183 7.83 10.23 9.19
N ILE A 184 7.62 9.27 8.29
CA ILE A 184 8.10 9.33 6.90
C ILE A 184 7.42 10.49 6.15
N ALA A 185 6.10 10.64 6.30
CA ALA A 185 5.37 11.74 5.67
C ALA A 185 5.86 13.10 6.18
N LEU A 186 6.08 13.24 7.50
CA LEU A 186 6.59 14.46 8.11
C LEU A 186 8.03 14.77 7.65
N PHE A 187 8.88 13.75 7.52
CA PHE A 187 10.24 13.93 7.01
C PHE A 187 10.24 14.49 5.59
N PHE A 188 9.44 13.93 4.68
CA PHE A 188 9.35 14.44 3.31
C PHE A 188 8.66 15.80 3.23
N ALA A 189 7.66 16.06 4.07
CA ALA A 189 7.03 17.38 4.16
C ALA A 189 8.03 18.43 4.68
N ALA A 190 8.88 18.09 5.63
CA ALA A 190 9.92 18.96 6.16
C ALA A 190 11.04 19.20 5.12
N ASP A 191 11.49 18.17 4.41
CA ASP A 191 12.46 18.27 3.31
C ASP A 191 11.94 19.20 2.19
N ALA A 192 10.64 19.12 1.88
CA ALA A 192 10.01 19.96 0.86
C ALA A 192 9.75 21.42 1.31
N THR A 193 9.43 21.66 2.59
CA THR A 193 9.00 22.99 3.07
C THR A 193 10.10 23.82 3.73
N LEU A 194 11.08 23.18 4.38
CA LEU A 194 12.11 23.89 5.14
C LEU A 194 13.30 24.33 4.28
N GLY A 195 13.35 23.89 3.01
CA GLY A 195 14.28 24.40 2.00
C GLY A 195 15.65 23.71 1.85
N PRO A 196 16.18 22.87 2.76
CA PRO A 196 17.36 22.12 2.42
C PRO A 196 16.84 20.93 1.62
N ASP A 197 16.96 21.02 0.28
CA ASP A 197 16.66 19.99 -0.70
C ASP A 197 17.64 18.80 -0.51
N LEU A 198 17.71 18.25 0.71
CA LEU A 198 18.74 17.33 1.18
C LEU A 198 18.52 15.97 0.55
N PHE A 199 17.28 15.51 0.49
CA PHE A 199 17.00 14.21 -0.07
C PHE A 199 17.23 14.19 -1.59
N ARG A 200 16.72 15.19 -2.31
CA ARG A 200 16.97 15.34 -3.76
C ARG A 200 18.44 15.64 -4.03
N GLY A 201 19.10 16.47 -3.22
CA GLY A 201 20.52 16.79 -3.33
C GLY A 201 21.40 15.55 -3.10
N PHE A 202 21.09 14.76 -2.07
CA PHE A 202 21.75 13.47 -1.83
C PHE A 202 21.52 12.50 -2.98
N SER A 203 20.30 12.43 -3.52
CA SER A 203 20.00 11.65 -4.73
C SER A 203 20.85 12.11 -5.93
N ARG A 204 20.97 13.42 -6.15
CA ARG A 204 21.82 14.00 -7.21
C ARG A 204 23.29 13.62 -7.04
N VAL A 205 23.83 13.61 -5.83
CA VAL A 205 25.21 13.17 -5.57
C VAL A 205 25.38 11.68 -5.86
N LEU A 206 24.45 10.86 -5.36
CA LEU A 206 24.47 9.41 -5.49
C LEU A 206 24.41 8.98 -6.95
N PHE A 207 23.47 9.55 -7.71
CA PHE A 207 23.24 9.18 -9.11
C PHE A 207 24.00 10.03 -10.11
N GLY A 208 24.53 11.19 -9.72
CA GLY A 208 25.41 12.04 -10.53
C GLY A 208 26.87 11.57 -10.57
N ARG A 209 27.26 10.65 -9.67
CA ARG A 209 28.58 10.01 -9.64
C ARG A 209 28.39 8.48 -9.59
N PRO A 210 28.28 7.79 -10.74
CA PRO A 210 27.74 6.43 -10.83
C PRO A 210 28.53 5.39 -10.04
N THR A 211 29.86 5.51 -10.03
CA THR A 211 30.75 4.59 -9.32
C THR A 211 30.60 4.71 -7.81
N LEU A 212 30.56 5.95 -7.29
CA LEU A 212 30.27 6.22 -5.88
C LEU A 212 28.84 5.82 -5.52
N GLY A 213 27.88 6.08 -6.41
CA GLY A 213 26.49 5.63 -6.30
C GLY A 213 26.37 4.13 -6.13
N LEU A 214 27.09 3.37 -6.96
CA LEU A 214 27.14 1.92 -6.90
C LEU A 214 27.74 1.43 -5.57
N VAL A 215 28.86 2.00 -5.13
CA VAL A 215 29.49 1.64 -3.85
C VAL A 215 28.53 1.89 -2.68
N ALA A 216 27.92 3.08 -2.63
CA ALA A 216 26.94 3.42 -1.61
C ALA A 216 25.70 2.50 -1.65
N ALA A 217 25.21 2.16 -2.85
CA ALA A 217 24.11 1.22 -3.02
C ALA A 217 24.45 -0.19 -2.51
N VAL A 218 25.65 -0.69 -2.80
CA VAL A 218 26.15 -1.99 -2.31
C VAL A 218 26.25 -2.00 -0.78
N ILE A 219 26.79 -0.93 -0.18
CA ILE A 219 26.90 -0.80 1.28
C ILE A 219 25.51 -0.78 1.92
N ALA A 220 24.59 0.05 1.40
CA ALA A 220 23.24 0.16 1.93
C ALA A 220 22.46 -1.16 1.82
N VAL A 221 22.50 -1.80 0.65
CA VAL A 221 21.86 -3.10 0.42
C VAL A 221 22.47 -4.18 1.33
N GLY A 222 23.80 -4.25 1.41
CA GLY A 222 24.50 -5.21 2.27
C GLY A 222 24.13 -5.04 3.75
N GLY A 223 24.11 -3.80 4.23
CA GLY A 223 23.71 -3.46 5.60
C GLY A 223 22.27 -3.86 5.92
N VAL A 224 21.31 -3.50 5.05
CA VAL A 224 19.90 -3.86 5.23
C VAL A 224 19.67 -5.36 5.08
N HIS A 225 20.36 -6.02 4.16
CA HIS A 225 20.32 -7.48 4.01
C HIS A 225 20.82 -8.17 5.28
N ALA A 226 21.95 -7.75 5.83
CA ALA A 226 22.50 -8.28 7.07
C ALA A 226 21.57 -8.02 8.27
N ALA A 227 20.95 -6.84 8.35
CA ALA A 227 19.96 -6.51 9.38
C ALA A 227 18.70 -7.38 9.26
N LEU A 228 18.19 -7.58 8.05
CA LEU A 228 17.06 -8.48 7.77
C LEU A 228 17.35 -9.90 8.22
N LEU A 229 18.49 -10.47 7.82
CA LEU A 229 18.86 -11.83 8.22
C LEU A 229 18.99 -11.96 9.74
N ARG A 230 19.61 -10.98 10.41
CA ARG A 230 19.69 -10.95 11.89
C ARG A 230 18.29 -10.94 12.52
N ALA A 231 17.40 -10.07 12.03
CA ALA A 231 16.04 -9.97 12.54
C ALA A 231 15.21 -11.26 12.30
N MET A 232 15.39 -11.91 11.15
CA MET A 232 14.72 -13.18 10.84
C MET A 232 15.24 -14.32 11.74
N ARG A 233 16.56 -14.41 11.96
CA ARG A 233 17.17 -15.41 12.86
C ARG A 233 16.66 -15.27 14.29
N ALA A 234 16.72 -14.05 14.84
CA ALA A 234 16.25 -13.77 16.19
C ALA A 234 14.78 -14.18 16.38
N ARG A 235 13.93 -13.97 15.36
CA ARG A 235 12.52 -14.36 15.41
C ARG A 235 12.31 -15.87 15.35
N LEU A 236 13.07 -16.59 14.52
CA LEU A 236 13.02 -18.06 14.47
C LEU A 236 13.41 -18.70 15.80
N GLU A 237 14.47 -18.19 16.44
CA GLU A 237 14.92 -18.68 17.74
C GLU A 237 13.89 -18.41 18.85
N VAL A 238 13.25 -17.24 18.83
CA VAL A 238 12.20 -16.88 19.80
C VAL A 238 10.94 -17.72 19.59
N ASP A 239 10.46 -17.87 18.35
CA ASP A 239 9.28 -18.69 18.06
C ASP A 239 9.52 -20.18 18.39
N GLY A 240 10.77 -20.66 18.31
CA GLY A 240 11.16 -22.01 18.74
C GLY A 240 11.25 -22.20 20.25
N ARG A 241 11.63 -21.17 21.01
CA ARG A 241 11.75 -21.21 22.49
C ARG A 241 10.48 -20.81 23.24
N THR A 242 9.60 -20.06 22.59
CA THR A 242 8.37 -19.55 23.20
C THR A 242 7.16 -19.87 22.35
N GLY A 243 6.69 -21.11 22.47
CA GLY A 243 5.32 -21.43 22.12
C GLY A 243 4.37 -20.44 22.81
N ARG A 244 3.77 -19.54 22.03
CA ARG A 244 2.50 -18.87 22.35
C ARG A 244 2.47 -17.80 23.45
N ARG A 245 3.55 -17.06 23.73
CA ARG A 245 3.44 -15.78 24.47
C ARG A 245 3.27 -14.61 23.50
N THR A 246 2.03 -14.39 23.04
CA THR A 246 1.63 -13.11 22.43
C THR A 246 1.93 -12.00 23.44
N GLY A 247 2.83 -11.07 23.09
CA GLY A 247 3.19 -9.95 23.95
C GLY A 247 1.97 -9.23 24.50
N SER A 248 1.99 -8.91 25.80
CA SER A 248 0.88 -8.24 26.47
C SER A 248 0.51 -6.94 25.74
N PRO A 249 -0.78 -6.68 25.47
CA PRO A 249 -1.19 -5.44 24.83
C PRO A 249 -0.74 -4.23 25.66
N SER A 250 -0.35 -3.14 24.98
CA SER A 250 0.10 -1.93 25.66
C SER A 250 -1.06 -1.29 26.46
N ARG A 251 -0.74 -0.58 27.57
CA ARG A 251 -1.76 0.11 28.39
C ARG A 251 -2.67 1.02 27.55
N ARG A 252 -2.10 1.74 26.57
CA ARG A 252 -2.84 2.60 25.64
C ARG A 252 -3.81 1.81 24.75
N GLN A 253 -3.37 0.66 24.23
CA GLN A 253 -4.22 -0.20 23.40
C GLN A 253 -5.41 -0.76 24.20
N VAL A 254 -5.18 -1.17 25.45
CA VAL A 254 -6.24 -1.62 26.35
C VAL A 254 -7.22 -0.49 26.65
N GLY A 255 -6.71 0.72 26.93
CA GLY A 255 -7.53 1.91 27.16
C GLY A 255 -8.43 2.26 25.98
N PHE A 256 -7.87 2.27 24.76
CA PHE A 256 -8.63 2.56 23.53
C PHE A 256 -9.80 1.58 23.33
N TYR A 257 -9.55 0.27 23.40
CA TYR A 257 -10.64 -0.70 23.22
C TYR A 257 -11.69 -0.62 24.33
N ARG A 258 -11.29 -0.31 25.56
CA ARG A 258 -12.24 -0.11 26.67
C ARG A 258 -13.12 1.12 26.44
N TRP A 259 -12.55 2.20 25.89
CA TRP A 259 -13.31 3.38 25.49
C TRP A 259 -14.31 3.03 24.39
N VAL A 260 -13.87 2.34 23.32
CA VAL A 260 -14.76 1.86 22.24
C VAL A 260 -15.93 1.03 22.79
N GLU A 261 -15.64 0.10 23.72
CA GLU A 261 -16.65 -0.78 24.31
C GLU A 261 -17.72 -0.03 25.13
N ARG A 262 -17.35 1.10 25.75
CA ARG A 262 -18.23 1.89 26.64
C ARG A 262 -18.95 3.02 25.91
N THR A 263 -18.30 3.66 24.95
CA THR A 263 -18.77 4.92 24.36
C THR A 263 -19.56 4.70 23.07
N LEU A 264 -19.20 3.70 22.25
CA LEU A 264 -19.82 3.55 20.93
C LEU A 264 -21.09 2.67 20.96
N PRO A 265 -22.07 2.92 20.07
CA PRO A 265 -23.22 2.05 19.88
C PRO A 265 -22.78 0.64 19.49
N ALA A 266 -23.32 -0.38 20.17
CA ALA A 266 -22.86 -1.77 20.03
C ALA A 266 -21.34 -1.92 20.24
N GLY A 267 -20.75 -1.13 21.15
CA GLY A 267 -19.31 -0.97 21.34
C GLY A 267 -18.53 -2.28 21.52
N ARG A 268 -19.09 -3.30 22.17
CA ARG A 268 -18.46 -4.64 22.27
C ARG A 268 -18.24 -5.28 20.90
N LEU A 269 -19.24 -5.20 20.01
CA LEU A 269 -19.13 -5.73 18.64
C LEU A 269 -18.18 -4.88 17.81
N VAL A 270 -18.23 -3.54 17.95
CA VAL A 270 -17.29 -2.62 17.28
C VAL A 270 -15.84 -2.89 17.70
N ALA A 271 -15.58 -3.11 18.99
CA ALA A 271 -14.25 -3.43 19.49
C ALA A 271 -13.76 -4.77 18.94
N LEU A 272 -14.62 -5.77 18.84
CA LEU A 272 -14.27 -7.07 18.25
C LEU A 272 -13.93 -6.94 16.76
N THR A 273 -14.75 -6.21 15.98
CA THR A 273 -14.48 -6.00 14.55
C THR A 273 -13.23 -5.14 14.34
N LEU A 274 -12.97 -4.12 15.15
CA LEU A 274 -11.72 -3.35 15.12
C LEU A 274 -10.49 -4.21 15.47
N ARG A 275 -10.60 -5.11 16.45
CA ARG A 275 -9.53 -6.07 16.76
C ARG A 275 -9.30 -7.01 15.58
N GLN A 276 -10.37 -7.45 14.92
CA GLN A 276 -10.27 -8.27 13.71
C GLN A 276 -9.60 -7.51 12.57
N VAL A 277 -9.95 -6.23 12.35
CA VAL A 277 -9.29 -5.36 11.36
C VAL A 277 -7.80 -5.23 11.65
N ALA A 278 -7.42 -4.98 12.91
CA ALA A 278 -6.02 -4.81 13.30
C ALA A 278 -5.20 -6.11 13.24
N ARG A 279 -5.83 -7.28 13.47
CA ARG A 279 -5.16 -8.58 13.51
C ARG A 279 -5.14 -9.29 12.16
N THR A 280 -6.17 -9.11 11.33
CA THR A 280 -6.29 -9.80 10.06
C THR A 280 -5.47 -9.08 9.01
N ARG A 281 -4.54 -9.80 8.37
CA ARG A 281 -3.59 -9.23 7.41
C ARG A 281 -4.27 -8.43 6.31
N ARG A 282 -5.24 -9.03 5.63
CA ARG A 282 -5.97 -8.40 4.53
C ARG A 282 -6.66 -7.11 4.97
N LEU A 283 -7.30 -7.12 6.13
CA LEU A 283 -8.02 -5.96 6.66
C LEU A 283 -7.10 -4.84 7.13
N ARG A 284 -6.03 -5.20 7.84
CA ARG A 284 -5.01 -4.24 8.25
C ARG A 284 -4.38 -3.61 7.02
N GLY A 285 -4.08 -4.42 6.00
CA GLY A 285 -3.63 -3.94 4.70
C GLY A 285 -4.61 -2.94 4.12
N VAL A 286 -5.88 -3.30 3.95
CA VAL A 286 -6.93 -2.39 3.44
C VAL A 286 -7.03 -1.09 4.26
N GLY A 287 -7.01 -1.20 5.59
CA GLY A 287 -7.03 -0.07 6.52
C GLY A 287 -5.84 0.87 6.32
N LEU A 288 -4.63 0.32 6.25
CA LEU A 288 -3.40 1.09 6.05
C LEU A 288 -3.30 1.68 4.64
N HIS A 289 -3.74 0.98 3.60
CA HIS A 289 -3.80 1.53 2.25
C HIS A 289 -4.77 2.71 2.18
N GLY A 290 -5.95 2.57 2.80
CA GLY A 290 -6.91 3.67 2.87
C GLY A 290 -6.32 4.90 3.58
N LEU A 291 -5.61 4.70 4.69
CA LEU A 291 -4.91 5.79 5.37
C LEU A 291 -3.78 6.39 4.52
N ALA A 292 -3.04 5.57 3.77
CA ALA A 292 -2.00 6.03 2.86
C ALA A 292 -2.60 6.86 1.71
N LEU A 293 -3.75 6.47 1.17
CA LEU A 293 -4.47 7.25 0.16
C LEU A 293 -4.91 8.61 0.69
N VAL A 294 -5.37 8.69 1.95
CA VAL A 294 -5.64 9.98 2.61
C VAL A 294 -4.39 10.87 2.54
N ILE A 295 -3.24 10.37 2.99
CA ILE A 295 -1.99 11.14 3.00
C ILE A 295 -1.60 11.57 1.58
N VAL A 296 -1.67 10.66 0.60
CA VAL A 296 -1.26 10.92 -0.79
C VAL A 296 -2.15 11.99 -1.42
N TRP A 297 -3.48 11.87 -1.31
CA TRP A 297 -4.38 12.81 -1.99
C TRP A 297 -4.40 14.18 -1.33
N TYR A 298 -4.39 14.24 0.01
CA TYR A 298 -4.26 15.52 0.72
C TYR A 298 -2.89 16.16 0.47
N GLY A 299 -1.81 15.38 0.45
CA GLY A 299 -0.46 15.88 0.15
C GLY A 299 -0.32 16.38 -1.29
N ALA A 300 -0.87 15.66 -2.27
CA ALA A 300 -0.83 16.05 -3.67
C ALA A 300 -1.65 17.32 -3.94
N ALA A 301 -2.75 17.54 -3.21
CA ALA A 301 -3.51 18.78 -3.26
C ALA A 301 -2.71 19.97 -2.69
N LEU A 302 -2.01 19.80 -1.56
CA LEU A 302 -1.14 20.86 -1.00
C LEU A 302 0.05 21.17 -1.90
N GLY A 303 0.62 20.16 -2.56
CA GLY A 303 1.74 20.31 -3.46
C GLY A 303 1.40 20.90 -4.83
N GLY A 304 0.13 21.24 -5.09
CA GLY A 304 -0.31 21.78 -6.39
C GLY A 304 -0.14 20.83 -7.57
N VAL A 305 0.03 19.53 -7.31
CA VAL A 305 0.47 18.52 -8.32
C VAL A 305 -0.47 18.43 -9.51
N PHE A 306 -1.76 18.67 -9.33
CA PHE A 306 -2.74 18.52 -10.39
C PHE A 306 -2.96 19.80 -11.22
N GLY A 307 -2.34 20.92 -10.85
CA GLY A 307 -2.49 22.25 -11.50
C GLY A 307 -3.90 22.87 -11.35
N ASP A 308 -4.91 22.01 -11.24
CA ASP A 308 -6.33 22.33 -11.10
C ASP A 308 -6.81 21.94 -9.70
N VAL A 309 -7.23 22.95 -8.94
CA VAL A 309 -7.72 22.81 -7.57
C VAL A 309 -9.00 21.96 -7.55
N ALA A 310 -9.88 22.07 -8.55
CA ALA A 310 -11.12 21.32 -8.60
C ALA A 310 -10.87 19.81 -8.74
N ARG A 311 -9.95 19.42 -9.63
CA ARG A 311 -9.52 18.02 -9.79
C ARG A 311 -8.89 17.46 -8.51
N SER A 312 -8.07 18.25 -7.82
CA SER A 312 -7.45 17.86 -6.56
C SER A 312 -8.49 17.59 -5.47
N LEU A 313 -9.46 18.50 -5.33
CA LEU A 313 -10.53 18.41 -4.34
C LEU A 313 -11.48 17.25 -4.62
N PHE A 314 -11.77 16.98 -5.89
CA PHE A 314 -12.55 15.82 -6.30
C PHE A 314 -11.90 14.51 -5.84
N LEU A 315 -10.58 14.36 -6.06
CA LEU A 315 -9.84 13.16 -5.67
C LEU A 315 -9.75 13.02 -4.13
N ILE A 316 -9.64 14.13 -3.41
CA ILE A 316 -9.77 14.14 -1.94
C ILE A 316 -11.16 13.68 -1.52
N GLY A 317 -12.22 14.20 -2.13
CA GLY A 317 -13.60 13.81 -1.83
C GLY A 317 -13.87 12.33 -2.09
N LEU A 318 -13.28 11.78 -3.17
CA LEU A 318 -13.51 10.41 -3.59
C LEU A 318 -12.64 9.38 -2.85
N PHE A 319 -11.37 9.69 -2.56
CA PHE A 319 -10.39 8.74 -2.01
C PHE A 319 -9.75 9.20 -0.70
N GLY A 320 -9.79 10.49 -0.41
CA GLY A 320 -9.15 11.10 0.76
C GLY A 320 -9.92 10.90 2.06
N LEU A 321 -11.19 10.49 2.06
CA LEU A 321 -11.94 10.42 3.32
C LEU A 321 -11.54 9.25 4.23
N GLY A 322 -11.03 8.12 3.71
CA GLY A 322 -10.45 7.07 4.56
C GLY A 322 -10.56 5.64 4.04
N PRO A 323 -10.25 4.62 4.89
CA PRO A 323 -10.20 3.22 4.50
C PRO A 323 -11.58 2.58 4.30
N THR A 324 -12.65 3.32 4.56
CA THR A 324 -14.03 2.88 4.37
C THR A 324 -14.27 2.38 2.95
N PHE A 325 -13.60 2.96 1.96
CA PHE A 325 -13.63 2.49 0.57
C PHE A 325 -13.34 0.99 0.48
N GLY A 326 -12.15 0.56 0.91
CA GLY A 326 -11.77 -0.86 0.81
C GLY A 326 -12.44 -1.74 1.87
N LEU A 327 -12.72 -1.22 3.06
CA LEU A 327 -13.33 -2.00 4.13
C LEU A 327 -14.79 -2.33 3.81
N GLY A 328 -15.55 -1.40 3.24
CA GLY A 328 -16.98 -1.55 2.96
C GLY A 328 -17.31 -2.76 2.09
N PHE A 329 -16.49 -3.04 1.07
CA PHE A 329 -16.69 -4.18 0.16
C PHE A 329 -16.50 -5.54 0.82
N ILE A 330 -15.73 -5.60 1.91
CA ILE A 330 -15.20 -6.86 2.44
C ILE A 330 -15.75 -7.15 3.85
N VAL A 331 -16.27 -6.14 4.54
CA VAL A 331 -16.62 -6.21 5.98
C VAL A 331 -17.59 -7.34 6.34
N PHE A 332 -18.60 -7.62 5.50
CA PHE A 332 -19.55 -8.72 5.74
C PHE A 332 -19.03 -10.08 5.26
N GLY A 333 -18.26 -10.12 4.16
CA GLY A 333 -17.60 -11.35 3.70
C GLY A 333 -16.58 -11.90 4.69
N ILE A 334 -16.12 -11.06 5.62
CA ILE A 334 -15.23 -11.42 6.73
C ILE A 334 -15.98 -12.00 7.92
N ALA A 335 -17.17 -11.47 8.20
CA ALA A 335 -18.08 -12.03 9.19
C ALA A 335 -18.69 -13.36 8.71
N ALA A 336 -18.76 -13.60 7.39
CA ALA A 336 -19.33 -14.82 6.81
C ALA A 336 -18.74 -16.12 7.36
N GLY A 337 -17.42 -16.19 7.55
CA GLY A 337 -16.77 -17.38 8.13
C GLY A 337 -17.07 -17.63 9.62
N HIS A 338 -17.66 -16.65 10.30
CA HIS A 338 -18.09 -16.73 11.70
C HIS A 338 -19.59 -16.43 11.85
N ALA A 339 -20.34 -16.40 10.74
CA ALA A 339 -21.72 -15.95 10.70
C ALA A 339 -22.60 -16.85 11.58
N ASP A 340 -22.39 -18.16 11.50
CA ASP A 340 -23.10 -19.15 12.31
C ASP A 340 -22.91 -18.86 13.82
N GLY A 341 -21.70 -18.47 14.23
CA GLY A 341 -21.41 -18.09 15.60
C GLY A 341 -22.05 -16.75 16.03
N PHE A 342 -22.26 -15.82 15.10
CA PHE A 342 -22.97 -14.57 15.36
C PHE A 342 -24.48 -14.79 15.50
N PHE A 343 -25.07 -15.66 14.67
CA PHE A 343 -26.50 -15.96 14.68
C PHE A 343 -26.91 -16.98 15.75
N ALA A 344 -25.99 -17.86 16.18
CA ALA A 344 -26.23 -18.80 17.27
C ALA A 344 -26.23 -18.13 18.66
N ARG A 345 -25.76 -16.89 18.77
CA ARG A 345 -25.73 -16.13 20.04
C ARG A 345 -26.94 -15.20 20.14
N PRO A 346 -27.43 -14.89 21.34
CA PRO A 346 -28.59 -14.01 21.56
C PRO A 346 -28.18 -12.53 21.34
N HIS A 347 -27.82 -12.18 20.12
CA HIS A 347 -27.53 -10.82 19.69
C HIS A 347 -28.57 -10.40 18.67
N ALA A 348 -29.29 -9.32 18.95
CA ALA A 348 -30.23 -8.76 17.98
C ALA A 348 -29.47 -8.42 16.67
N PRO A 349 -29.94 -8.86 15.48
CA PRO A 349 -29.28 -8.59 14.21
C PRO A 349 -29.01 -7.09 13.97
N ARG A 350 -29.88 -6.23 14.47
CA ARG A 350 -29.72 -4.76 14.46
C ARG A 350 -28.40 -4.31 15.10
N ARG A 351 -27.88 -5.00 16.12
CA ARG A 351 -26.59 -4.68 16.76
C ARG A 351 -25.40 -5.00 15.86
N ILE A 352 -25.50 -6.03 15.02
CA ILE A 352 -24.47 -6.40 14.04
C ILE A 352 -24.41 -5.32 12.96
N VAL A 353 -25.56 -4.95 12.41
CA VAL A 353 -25.67 -3.87 11.40
C VAL A 353 -25.13 -2.54 11.96
N LYS A 354 -25.53 -2.16 13.19
CA LYS A 354 -25.02 -0.96 13.86
C LYS A 354 -23.51 -1.00 14.05
N ALA A 355 -22.94 -2.13 14.46
CA ALA A 355 -21.50 -2.26 14.66
C ALA A 355 -20.72 -2.07 13.36
N THR A 356 -21.22 -2.62 12.24
CA THR A 356 -20.61 -2.43 10.92
C THR A 356 -20.72 -0.98 10.45
N LEU A 357 -21.88 -0.34 10.65
CA LEU A 357 -22.09 1.07 10.33
C LEU A 357 -21.10 1.97 11.07
N VAL A 358 -20.97 1.78 12.39
CA VAL A 358 -20.01 2.52 13.23
C VAL A 358 -18.57 2.26 12.78
N LEU A 359 -18.20 1.02 12.44
CA LEU A 359 -16.87 0.70 11.94
C LEU A 359 -16.53 1.47 10.64
N LEU A 360 -17.47 1.52 9.69
CA LEU A 360 -17.30 2.24 8.43
C LEU A 360 -17.28 3.76 8.64
N TRP A 361 -18.04 4.29 9.60
CA TRP A 361 -17.92 5.70 9.99
C TRP A 361 -16.60 6.02 10.68
N LEU A 362 -16.09 5.14 11.55
CA LEU A 362 -14.74 5.30 12.11
C LEU A 362 -13.67 5.32 11.01
N GLY A 363 -13.90 4.61 9.91
CA GLY A 363 -13.03 4.62 8.74
C GLY A 363 -13.00 5.98 8.02
N ILE A 364 -14.09 6.74 7.96
CA ILE A 364 -14.06 8.06 7.28
C ILE A 364 -13.47 9.18 8.16
N LEU A 365 -13.30 8.93 9.46
CA LEU A 365 -12.82 9.95 10.40
C LEU A 365 -11.47 10.57 10.01
N PRO A 366 -10.42 9.82 9.63
CA PRO A 366 -9.12 10.39 9.35
C PRO A 366 -9.16 11.47 8.27
N GLY A 367 -9.87 11.25 7.16
CA GLY A 367 -10.00 12.28 6.13
C GLY A 367 -10.93 13.41 6.54
N THR A 368 -12.09 13.11 7.16
CA THR A 368 -12.99 14.18 7.61
C THR A 368 -12.36 15.11 8.65
N LEU A 369 -11.48 14.60 9.51
CA LEU A 369 -10.75 15.41 10.50
C LEU A 369 -9.65 16.27 9.88
N LEU A 370 -9.18 15.94 8.67
CA LEU A 370 -8.23 16.76 7.93
C LEU A 370 -8.93 17.87 7.13
N LEU A 371 -10.24 17.75 6.86
CA LEU A 371 -10.99 18.78 6.14
C LEU A 371 -10.88 20.18 6.77
N PRO A 372 -11.09 20.36 8.09
CA PRO A 372 -11.00 21.69 8.71
C PRO A 372 -9.64 22.35 8.57
N ALA A 373 -8.56 21.57 8.45
CA ALA A 373 -7.24 22.13 8.19
C ALA A 373 -7.14 22.75 6.80
N PHE A 374 -7.92 22.27 5.82
CA PHE A 374 -7.92 22.76 4.44
C PHE A 374 -8.91 23.89 4.19
N LEU A 375 -10.02 23.93 4.93
CA LEU A 375 -11.09 24.93 4.73
C LEU A 375 -10.58 26.38 4.67
N PRO A 376 -9.60 26.84 5.46
CA PRO A 376 -9.12 28.22 5.40
C PRO A 376 -8.44 28.61 4.09
N TRP A 377 -7.97 27.63 3.31
CA TRP A 377 -7.27 27.85 2.04
C TRP A 377 -8.17 27.67 0.82
N LEU A 378 -9.45 27.38 1.02
CA LEU A 378 -10.41 27.05 -0.03
C LEU A 378 -11.49 28.12 -0.16
N SER A 379 -11.96 28.35 -1.38
CA SER A 379 -13.13 29.19 -1.60
C SER A 379 -14.38 28.57 -0.94
N PRO A 380 -15.44 29.36 -0.67
CA PRO A 380 -16.69 28.83 -0.11
C PRO A 380 -17.29 27.70 -0.95
N ALA A 381 -17.18 27.78 -2.28
CA ALA A 381 -17.61 26.72 -3.19
C ALA A 381 -16.76 25.45 -3.02
N GLN A 382 -15.43 25.57 -3.02
CA GLN A 382 -14.53 24.43 -2.82
C GLN A 382 -14.74 23.75 -1.45
N SER A 383 -15.00 24.55 -0.42
CA SER A 383 -15.35 24.09 0.92
C SER A 383 -16.69 23.34 0.94
N SER A 384 -17.71 23.84 0.24
CA SER A 384 -19.02 23.18 0.15
C SER A 384 -18.94 21.86 -0.61
N LEU A 385 -18.08 21.75 -1.63
CA LEU A 385 -17.81 20.49 -2.34
C LEU A 385 -17.29 19.41 -1.40
N LEU A 386 -16.23 19.72 -0.64
CA LEU A 386 -15.63 18.77 0.29
C LEU A 386 -16.59 18.37 1.41
N LEU A 387 -17.38 19.33 1.91
CA LEU A 387 -18.44 19.06 2.88
C LEU A 387 -19.52 18.15 2.27
N GLY A 388 -19.91 18.40 1.01
CA GLY A 388 -20.83 17.57 0.26
C GLY A 388 -20.34 16.13 0.14
N PHE A 389 -19.05 15.93 -0.16
CA PHE A 389 -18.43 14.60 -0.14
C PHE A 389 -18.47 13.96 1.24
N ALA A 390 -18.15 14.70 2.31
CA ALA A 390 -18.21 14.17 3.68
C ALA A 390 -19.62 13.69 4.04
N LEU A 391 -20.64 14.50 3.72
CA LEU A 391 -22.05 14.16 3.93
C LEU A 391 -22.50 12.99 3.07
N TRP A 392 -22.09 12.95 1.80
CA TRP A 392 -22.40 11.84 0.89
C TRP A 392 -21.79 10.52 1.41
N TRP A 393 -20.54 10.55 1.86
CA TRP A 393 -19.88 9.40 2.46
C TRP A 393 -20.60 8.94 3.73
N SER A 394 -20.89 9.86 4.67
CA SER A 394 -21.51 9.51 5.94
C SER A 394 -22.98 9.10 5.82
N GLY A 395 -23.74 9.78 4.97
CA GLY A 395 -25.19 9.70 4.90
C GLY A 395 -25.74 8.79 3.81
N ILE A 396 -25.01 8.60 2.70
CA ILE A 396 -25.47 7.80 1.56
C ILE A 396 -24.59 6.57 1.38
N LEU A 397 -23.28 6.75 1.17
CA LEU A 397 -22.41 5.65 0.78
C LEU A 397 -22.24 4.62 1.90
N VAL A 398 -21.95 5.03 3.14
CA VAL A 398 -21.78 4.09 4.26
C VAL A 398 -23.06 3.27 4.53
N PRO A 399 -24.25 3.89 4.65
CA PRO A 399 -25.50 3.13 4.77
C PRO A 399 -25.76 2.19 3.58
N ALA A 400 -25.51 2.66 2.34
CA ALA A 400 -25.68 1.85 1.15
C ALA A 400 -24.72 0.65 1.11
N LEU A 401 -23.46 0.84 1.51
CA LEU A 401 -22.48 -0.25 1.66
C LEU A 401 -22.95 -1.28 2.67
N VAL A 402 -23.45 -0.84 3.84
CA VAL A 402 -23.99 -1.75 4.86
C VAL A 402 -25.24 -2.49 4.36
N TYR A 403 -26.04 -1.85 3.51
CA TYR A 403 -27.22 -2.46 2.91
C TYR A 403 -26.86 -3.48 1.82
N VAL A 404 -25.94 -3.16 0.92
CA VAL A 404 -25.57 -4.02 -0.22
C VAL A 404 -24.64 -5.15 0.21
N ALA A 405 -23.69 -4.91 1.11
CA ALA A 405 -22.65 -5.87 1.44
C ALA A 405 -23.14 -7.25 1.94
N PRO A 406 -24.23 -7.39 2.72
CA PRO A 406 -24.81 -8.69 3.07
C PRO A 406 -25.28 -9.52 1.86
N ARG A 407 -25.57 -8.86 0.73
CA ARG A 407 -25.97 -9.53 -0.53
C ARG A 407 -24.77 -10.08 -1.29
N LEU A 408 -23.56 -9.69 -0.92
CA LEU A 408 -22.31 -10.20 -1.45
C LEU A 408 -21.95 -11.50 -0.70
N ARG A 409 -22.74 -12.55 -0.93
CA ARG A 409 -22.85 -13.79 -0.11
C ARG A 409 -21.59 -14.68 0.00
N LYS A 410 -20.42 -14.27 -0.50
CA LYS A 410 -19.24 -15.15 -0.56
C LYS A 410 -18.22 -14.83 0.53
N PRO A 411 -17.79 -15.83 1.33
CA PRO A 411 -16.77 -15.62 2.34
C PRO A 411 -15.47 -15.17 1.70
N VAL A 412 -14.82 -14.23 2.39
CA VAL A 412 -13.58 -13.60 1.95
C VAL A 412 -12.42 -14.38 2.56
N ASP A 413 -11.48 -14.82 1.72
CA ASP A 413 -10.21 -15.35 2.21
C ASP A 413 -9.44 -14.24 2.94
N THR A 414 -9.26 -14.43 4.24
CA THR A 414 -8.60 -13.51 5.17
C THR A 414 -7.07 -13.61 5.11
N SER A 415 -6.54 -14.69 4.50
CA SER A 415 -5.11 -14.94 4.28
C SER A 415 -4.59 -14.35 2.96
N ALA A 416 -5.51 -14.04 2.02
CA ALA A 416 -5.19 -13.45 0.73
C ALA A 416 -4.67 -12.00 0.83
N SER A 417 -3.91 -11.55 -0.17
CA SER A 417 -3.44 -10.16 -0.27
C SER A 417 -4.61 -9.21 -0.52
N THR A 418 -4.48 -7.96 -0.08
CA THR A 418 -5.40 -6.84 -0.34
C THR A 418 -5.69 -6.65 -1.83
N PHE A 419 -4.72 -6.94 -2.71
CA PHE A 419 -4.84 -6.82 -4.17
C PHE A 419 -5.32 -8.09 -4.89
N THR A 420 -5.70 -9.13 -4.16
CA THR A 420 -6.23 -10.35 -4.78
C THR A 420 -7.63 -10.07 -5.32
N ILE A 421 -7.71 -9.73 -6.61
CA ILE A 421 -8.97 -9.59 -7.34
C ILE A 421 -9.41 -11.00 -7.73
N SER A 422 -10.14 -11.66 -6.84
CA SER A 422 -10.86 -12.88 -7.25
C SER A 422 -12.11 -12.49 -8.03
N VAL A 423 -12.54 -13.31 -9.00
CA VAL A 423 -13.86 -13.18 -9.65
C VAL A 423 -15.00 -13.21 -8.61
N ARG A 424 -14.75 -13.78 -7.42
CA ARG A 424 -15.68 -13.74 -6.28
C ARG A 424 -15.79 -12.36 -5.63
N THR A 425 -14.79 -11.49 -5.74
CA THR A 425 -14.78 -10.10 -5.26
C THR A 425 -15.43 -9.10 -6.24
N LEU A 426 -15.62 -9.48 -7.52
CA LEU A 426 -16.27 -8.65 -8.55
C LEU A 426 -17.77 -8.43 -8.31
N HIS A 427 -18.41 -9.12 -7.35
CA HIS A 427 -19.81 -8.84 -6.99
C HIS A 427 -19.99 -7.43 -6.38
N GLY A 428 -18.90 -6.76 -5.97
CA GLY A 428 -18.91 -5.34 -5.58
C GLY A 428 -19.26 -4.38 -6.72
N ILE A 429 -19.36 -4.85 -7.98
CA ILE A 429 -19.74 -4.02 -9.13
C ILE A 429 -21.07 -3.30 -8.93
N ALA A 430 -22.03 -3.92 -8.23
CA ALA A 430 -23.33 -3.30 -7.94
C ALA A 430 -23.25 -2.00 -7.13
N VAL A 431 -22.10 -1.72 -6.49
CA VAL A 431 -21.87 -0.49 -5.72
C VAL A 431 -21.11 0.57 -6.56
N TYR A 432 -20.51 0.19 -7.70
CA TYR A 432 -19.81 1.16 -8.56
C TYR A 432 -20.69 2.30 -9.06
N PRO A 433 -21.99 2.12 -9.40
CA PRO A 433 -22.85 3.24 -9.77
C PRO A 433 -23.02 4.26 -8.64
N LEU A 434 -23.15 3.81 -7.38
CA LEU A 434 -23.17 4.70 -6.23
C LEU A 434 -21.84 5.45 -6.13
N TRP A 435 -20.71 4.76 -6.33
CA TRP A 435 -19.38 5.33 -6.28
C TRP A 435 -19.07 6.34 -7.39
N LEU A 436 -19.60 6.13 -8.61
CA LEU A 436 -19.44 7.03 -9.75
C LEU A 436 -20.44 8.19 -9.74
N ALA A 437 -21.47 8.16 -8.91
CA ALA A 437 -22.47 9.22 -8.87
C ALA A 437 -21.84 10.62 -8.65
N PRO A 438 -20.88 10.82 -7.71
CA PRO A 438 -20.16 12.09 -7.62
C PRO A 438 -19.28 12.38 -8.85
N ALA A 439 -18.69 11.34 -9.48
CA ALA A 439 -17.85 11.49 -10.67
C ALA A 439 -18.63 11.95 -11.91
N ILE A 440 -19.94 11.67 -11.95
CA ILE A 440 -20.86 12.15 -13.00
C ILE A 440 -21.44 13.52 -12.59
N ALA A 441 -21.78 13.70 -11.31
CA ALA A 441 -22.39 14.94 -10.83
C ALA A 441 -21.48 16.17 -10.96
N VAL A 442 -20.17 16.01 -10.77
CA VAL A 442 -19.23 17.14 -10.82
C VAL A 442 -19.06 17.70 -12.24
N PRO A 443 -18.78 16.90 -13.30
CA PRO A 443 -18.77 17.40 -14.67
C PRO A 443 -20.12 17.96 -15.13
N VAL A 444 -21.23 17.41 -14.64
CA VAL A 444 -22.57 17.94 -14.96
C VAL A 444 -22.79 19.31 -14.30
N ALA A 445 -22.33 19.51 -13.07
CA ALA A 445 -22.42 20.79 -12.39
C ALA A 445 -21.50 21.85 -13.02
N ASP A 446 -20.31 21.44 -13.46
CA ASP A 446 -19.36 22.27 -14.22
C ASP A 446 -19.96 22.67 -15.58
N ALA A 447 -20.49 21.70 -16.34
CA ALA A 447 -21.17 21.96 -17.62
C ALA A 447 -22.44 22.82 -17.49
N ALA A 448 -23.08 22.83 -16.31
CA ALA A 448 -24.23 23.67 -16.00
C ALA A 448 -23.85 25.08 -15.53
N GLY A 449 -22.57 25.43 -15.47
CA GLY A 449 -22.08 26.75 -15.04
C GLY A 449 -22.30 27.03 -13.56
N VAL A 450 -22.44 25.98 -12.74
CA VAL A 450 -22.60 26.11 -11.28
C VAL A 450 -21.23 26.31 -10.60
N TRP A 451 -20.13 26.13 -11.33
CA TRP A 451 -18.74 26.17 -10.85
C TRP A 451 -17.86 27.02 -11.75
#